data_AF-A0A7S7NT51-F1
#
_entry.id   AF-A0A7S7NT51-F1
#
_cell.length_a   1.000
_cell.length_b   1.000
_cell.length_c   1.000
_cell.angle_alpha   90.00
_cell.angle_beta   90.00
_cell.angle_gamma   90.00
#
_symmetry.space_group_name_H-M   'P 1'
#
loop_
_entity.id
_entity.type
_entity.pdbx_description
1 polymer ?
#
loop_
_entity_poly.entity_id
_entity_poly.type
_entity_poly.pdbx_seq_one_letter_code
_entity_poly.pdbx_strand_id
1 'polypeptide(L)'
;MSIVDQAQQTQLRNIQAKTGKTLDELKALVAASGLAKHSEILAMLKKELGLGHGDANAVAHFALKAATTPAGAKPAATGGDAVLDEIYTGPKAPLRPIHDKLMARIHEFGDFEIAPKKGYVSLRRKKQFAMIGPATNTRVEVGLNLKDVPGTARLEQQPPKGMCSHKVKVTDPAEVDSELIGWLRMAYDGAA
;
A
#
# COMPACT_ATOMS: atom_id res chain seq x y z
N MET A 1 18.49 4.32 10.07
CA MET A 1 17.72 5.07 9.05
C MET A 1 17.51 4.15 7.88
N SER A 2 16.27 3.82 7.54
CA SER A 2 15.97 2.84 6.51
C SER A 2 16.12 3.47 5.13
N ILE A 3 16.42 2.66 4.10
CA ILE A 3 16.51 3.10 2.70
C ILE A 3 15.20 3.76 2.24
N VAL A 4 14.07 3.32 2.81
CA VAL A 4 12.74 3.90 2.61
C VAL A 4 12.65 5.34 3.14
N ASP A 5 13.25 5.64 4.30
CA ASP A 5 13.28 7.00 4.84
C ASP A 5 14.09 7.94 3.94
N GLN A 6 15.21 7.46 3.37
CA GLN A 6 16.02 8.23 2.43
C GLN A 6 15.31 8.50 1.10
N ALA A 7 14.58 7.50 0.57
CA ALA A 7 13.80 7.66 -0.65
C ALA A 7 12.67 8.69 -0.47
N GLN A 8 11.98 8.65 0.68
CA GLN A 8 10.96 9.63 1.03
C GLN A 8 11.55 11.04 1.20
N GLN A 9 12.68 11.17 1.89
CA GLN A 9 13.36 12.46 2.04
C GLN A 9 13.82 13.03 0.69
N THR A 10 14.34 12.18 -0.19
CA THR A 10 14.76 12.58 -1.54
C THR A 10 13.57 13.02 -2.38
N GLN A 11 12.44 12.29 -2.29
CA GLN A 11 11.22 12.68 -2.97
C GLN A 11 10.69 14.03 -2.48
N LEU A 12 10.66 14.25 -1.16
CA LEU A 12 10.25 15.53 -0.57
C LEU A 12 11.16 16.68 -1.01
N ARG A 13 12.48 16.48 -1.04
CA ARG A 13 13.44 17.48 -1.52
C ARG A 13 13.24 17.81 -3.00
N ASN A 14 12.97 16.81 -3.83
CA ASN A 14 12.67 17.00 -5.25
C ASN A 14 11.36 17.78 -5.46
N ILE A 15 10.36 17.55 -4.61
CA ILE A 15 9.10 18.29 -4.64
C ILE A 15 9.32 19.76 -4.27
N GLN A 16 10.14 20.05 -3.26
CA GLN A 16 10.50 21.43 -2.91
C GLN A 16 11.20 22.14 -4.09
N ALA A 17 12.13 21.46 -4.75
CA ALA A 17 12.82 22.00 -5.92
C ALA A 17 11.88 22.25 -7.11
N LYS A 18 10.89 21.38 -7.35
CA LYS A 18 9.91 21.51 -8.43
C LYS A 18 8.87 22.60 -8.17
N THR A 19 8.42 22.73 -6.94
CA THR A 19 7.33 23.65 -6.56
C THR A 19 7.83 25.02 -6.10
N GLY A 20 9.14 25.14 -5.82
CA GLY A 20 9.73 26.33 -5.23
C GLY A 20 9.27 26.59 -3.79
N LYS A 21 8.52 25.67 -3.18
CA LYS A 21 7.96 25.80 -1.82
C LYS A 21 8.69 24.89 -0.86
N THR A 22 8.88 25.37 0.35
CA THR A 22 9.38 24.57 1.47
C THR A 22 8.31 23.59 1.97
N LEU A 23 8.72 22.56 2.69
CA LEU A 23 7.79 21.61 3.29
C LEU A 23 6.84 22.28 4.28
N ASP A 24 7.30 23.29 5.03
CA ASP A 24 6.48 24.06 5.94
C ASP A 24 5.42 24.90 5.20
N GLU A 25 5.79 25.51 4.07
CA GLU A 25 4.82 26.23 3.22
C GLU A 25 3.79 25.29 2.59
N LEU A 26 4.19 24.09 2.18
CA LEU A 26 3.29 23.07 1.67
C LEU A 26 2.32 22.59 2.76
N LYS A 27 2.81 22.42 3.99
CA LYS A 27 1.97 22.10 5.15
C LYS A 27 0.99 23.23 5.45
N ALA A 28 1.46 24.48 5.46
CA ALA A 28 0.62 25.65 5.69
C ALA A 28 -0.47 25.79 4.62
N LEU A 29 -0.15 25.48 3.36
CA LEU A 29 -1.09 25.49 2.25
C LEU A 29 -2.21 24.45 2.45
N VAL A 30 -1.85 23.22 2.83
CA VAL A 30 -2.83 22.17 3.15
C VAL A 30 -3.67 22.56 4.37
N ALA A 31 -3.07 23.09 5.44
CA ALA A 31 -3.79 23.53 6.62
C ALA A 31 -4.75 24.71 6.33
N ALA A 32 -4.31 25.68 5.53
CA ALA A 32 -5.12 26.83 5.12
C ALA A 32 -6.30 26.46 4.22
N SER A 33 -6.21 25.33 3.50
CA SER A 33 -7.30 24.85 2.65
C SER A 33 -8.52 24.36 3.45
N GLY A 34 -8.35 24.03 4.73
CA GLY A 34 -9.41 23.46 5.57
C GLY A 34 -9.88 22.06 5.13
N LEU A 35 -9.22 21.44 4.16
CA LEU A 35 -9.57 20.13 3.63
C LEU A 35 -9.11 19.05 4.61
N ALA A 36 -10.05 18.24 5.07
CA ALA A 36 -9.75 17.09 5.94
C ALA A 36 -9.56 15.79 5.15
N LYS A 37 -10.12 15.72 3.93
CA LYS A 37 -10.04 14.51 3.10
C LYS A 37 -8.79 14.54 2.23
N HIS A 38 -8.03 13.46 2.30
CA HIS A 38 -6.81 13.25 1.51
C HIS A 38 -7.04 13.39 0.00
N SER A 39 -8.15 12.88 -0.53
CA SER A 39 -8.50 12.99 -1.96
C SER A 39 -8.74 14.43 -2.42
N GLU A 40 -9.30 15.27 -1.56
CA GLU A 40 -9.52 16.70 -1.82
C GLU A 40 -8.19 17.46 -1.77
N ILE A 41 -7.33 17.15 -0.79
CA ILE A 41 -5.98 17.69 -0.68
C ILE A 41 -5.14 17.33 -1.92
N LEU A 42 -5.21 16.07 -2.37
CA LEU A 42 -4.56 15.61 -3.59
C LEU A 42 -5.00 16.40 -4.83
N ALA A 43 -6.30 16.62 -4.98
CA ALA A 43 -6.87 17.37 -6.10
C ALA A 43 -6.41 18.83 -6.08
N MET A 44 -6.39 19.45 -4.90
CA MET A 44 -5.90 20.82 -4.70
C MET A 44 -4.41 20.92 -5.03
N LEU A 45 -3.56 20.04 -4.50
CA LEU A 45 -2.12 20.07 -4.75
C LEU A 45 -1.76 19.85 -6.23
N LYS A 46 -2.51 19.00 -6.93
CA LYS A 46 -2.38 18.84 -8.39
C LYS A 46 -2.77 20.11 -9.14
N LYS A 47 -3.85 20.76 -8.72
CA LYS A 47 -4.40 21.96 -9.37
C LYS A 47 -3.55 23.21 -9.12
N GLU A 48 -3.09 23.42 -7.89
CA GLU A 48 -2.38 24.63 -7.49
C GLU A 48 -0.88 24.57 -7.73
N LEU A 49 -0.28 23.38 -7.59
CA LEU A 49 1.18 23.20 -7.69
C LEU A 49 1.61 22.41 -8.92
N GLY A 50 0.65 22.00 -9.78
CA GLY A 50 0.93 21.22 -10.99
C GLY A 50 1.57 19.86 -10.69
N LEU A 51 1.44 19.34 -9.47
CA LEU A 51 2.11 18.13 -9.04
C LEU A 51 1.55 16.88 -9.73
N GLY A 52 2.43 15.94 -10.07
CA GLY A 52 2.02 14.59 -10.46
C GLY A 52 1.40 13.82 -9.27
N HIS A 53 0.68 12.74 -9.55
CA HIS A 53 -0.05 11.98 -8.52
C HIS A 53 0.86 11.54 -7.36
N GLY A 54 2.04 11.00 -7.65
CA GLY A 54 2.97 10.54 -6.60
C GLY A 54 3.52 11.68 -5.74
N ASP A 55 3.78 12.84 -6.34
CA ASP A 55 4.32 14.01 -5.64
C ASP A 55 3.23 14.67 -4.77
N ALA A 56 2.02 14.84 -5.30
CA ALA A 56 0.86 15.32 -4.54
C ALA A 56 0.56 14.39 -3.35
N ASN A 57 0.68 13.08 -3.55
CA ASN A 57 0.44 12.09 -2.51
C ASN A 57 1.47 12.20 -1.38
N ALA A 58 2.75 12.35 -1.72
CA ALA A 58 3.81 12.53 -0.73
C ALA A 58 3.60 13.79 0.12
N VAL A 59 3.20 14.91 -0.50
CA VAL A 59 2.91 16.16 0.23
C VAL A 59 1.67 16.04 1.12
N ALA A 60 0.59 15.44 0.60
CA ALA A 60 -0.64 15.24 1.38
C ALA A 60 -0.37 14.38 2.62
N HIS A 61 0.37 13.28 2.47
CA HIS A 61 0.79 12.45 3.60
C HIS A 61 1.70 13.21 4.58
N PHE A 62 2.67 13.98 4.09
CA PHE A 62 3.54 14.79 4.93
C PHE A 62 2.74 15.81 5.76
N ALA A 63 1.82 16.54 5.13
CA ALA A 63 1.03 17.58 5.77
C ALA A 63 0.04 17.01 6.80
N LEU A 64 -0.67 15.92 6.45
CA LEU A 64 -1.62 15.26 7.36
C LEU A 64 -0.93 14.61 8.54
N LYS A 65 0.20 13.91 8.32
CA LYS A 65 0.99 13.30 9.40
C LYS A 65 1.50 14.35 10.40
N ALA A 66 1.83 15.54 9.92
CA ALA A 66 2.26 16.66 10.75
C ALA A 66 1.11 17.37 11.50
N ALA A 67 -0.16 17.10 11.15
CA ALA A 67 -1.34 17.60 11.86
C ALA A 67 -1.78 16.65 12.99
N THR A 68 -1.49 15.35 12.89
CA THR A 68 -1.84 14.34 13.90
C THR A 68 -0.75 14.08 14.96
N THR A 69 0.34 14.84 14.96
CA THR A 69 1.48 14.61 15.86
C THR A 69 1.61 15.74 16.89
N PRO A 70 1.23 15.54 18.17
CA PRO A 70 1.86 16.25 19.27
C PRO A 70 3.33 15.81 19.33
N ALA A 71 4.24 16.73 19.66
CA ALA A 71 5.66 16.44 19.77
C ALA A 71 5.92 15.20 20.66
N GLY A 72 6.32 14.06 20.06
CA GLY A 72 6.76 12.87 20.80
C GLY A 72 6.27 11.49 20.33
N ALA A 73 5.40 11.35 19.33
CA ALA A 73 4.91 10.03 18.90
C ALA A 73 5.59 9.48 17.63
N LYS A 74 5.93 8.17 17.66
CA LYS A 74 6.58 7.37 16.60
C LYS A 74 5.90 7.46 15.22
N PRO A 75 6.64 7.27 14.11
CA PRO A 75 6.14 7.56 12.77
C PRO A 75 5.13 6.52 12.28
N ALA A 76 3.92 6.94 11.87
CA ALA A 76 2.95 6.06 11.23
C ALA A 76 2.73 6.37 9.73
N ALA A 77 2.58 5.27 8.98
CA ALA A 77 2.07 5.03 7.62
C ALA A 77 2.63 5.85 6.42
N THR A 78 3.41 5.13 5.61
CA THR A 78 3.88 5.43 4.25
C THR A 78 2.76 5.26 3.22
N GLY A 79 2.57 6.25 2.32
CA GLY A 79 2.07 6.24 0.91
C GLY A 79 1.06 5.20 0.35
N GLY A 80 1.05 3.95 0.82
CA GLY A 80 0.12 2.90 0.43
C GLY A 80 -1.29 3.10 0.98
N ASP A 81 -1.43 3.76 2.13
CA ASP A 81 -2.71 3.94 2.81
C ASP A 81 -3.78 4.64 1.94
N ALA A 82 -3.37 5.62 1.14
CA ALA A 82 -4.29 6.37 0.26
C ALA A 82 -4.88 5.51 -0.87
N VAL A 83 -4.12 4.55 -1.41
CA VAL A 83 -4.65 3.63 -2.43
C VAL A 83 -5.46 2.53 -1.76
N LEU A 84 -5.10 2.15 -0.54
CA LEU A 84 -5.91 1.23 0.25
C LEU A 84 -7.27 1.83 0.60
N ASP A 85 -7.35 3.14 0.90
CA ASP A 85 -8.62 3.84 1.11
C ASP A 85 -9.52 3.82 -0.13
N GLU A 86 -8.95 3.89 -1.34
CA GLU A 86 -9.70 3.76 -2.60
C GLU A 86 -10.14 2.31 -2.88
N ILE A 87 -9.31 1.33 -2.54
CA ILE A 87 -9.59 -0.10 -2.74
C ILE A 87 -10.64 -0.60 -1.74
N TYR A 88 -10.51 -0.19 -0.48
CA TYR A 88 -11.32 -0.60 0.66
C TYR A 88 -12.34 0.48 1.04
N THR A 89 -13.19 0.84 0.07
CA THR A 89 -14.27 1.81 0.26
C THR A 89 -15.65 1.16 0.30
N GLY A 90 -16.61 1.83 0.95
CA GLY A 90 -18.00 1.41 1.06
C GLY A 90 -18.15 -0.03 1.60
N PRO A 91 -18.80 -0.95 0.87
CA PRO A 91 -19.04 -2.31 1.34
C PRO A 91 -17.77 -3.16 1.44
N LYS A 92 -16.63 -2.69 0.91
CA LYS A 92 -15.32 -3.36 1.00
C LYS A 92 -14.48 -2.85 2.18
N ALA A 93 -14.85 -1.74 2.82
CA ALA A 93 -14.16 -1.21 3.99
C ALA A 93 -13.90 -2.25 5.11
N PRO A 94 -14.84 -3.15 5.47
CA PRO A 94 -14.58 -4.14 6.53
C PRO A 94 -13.53 -5.19 6.16
N LEU A 95 -13.08 -5.24 4.90
CA LEU A 95 -12.02 -6.15 4.45
C LEU A 95 -10.61 -5.57 4.66
N ARG A 96 -10.48 -4.29 5.01
CA ARG A 96 -9.20 -3.62 5.25
C ARG A 96 -8.38 -4.28 6.37
N PRO A 97 -8.95 -4.67 7.53
CA PRO A 97 -8.18 -5.32 8.58
C PRO A 97 -7.48 -6.62 8.14
N ILE A 98 -8.06 -7.37 7.19
CA ILE A 98 -7.44 -8.56 6.61
C ILE A 98 -6.17 -8.17 5.84
N HIS A 99 -6.28 -7.12 5.03
CA HIS A 99 -5.16 -6.57 4.27
C HIS A 99 -4.05 -6.09 5.19
N ASP A 100 -4.39 -5.30 6.19
CA ASP A 100 -3.42 -4.71 7.12
C ASP A 100 -2.65 -5.80 7.87
N LYS A 101 -3.35 -6.86 8.30
CA LYS A 101 -2.72 -8.02 8.95
C LYS A 101 -1.78 -8.78 8.02
N LEU A 102 -2.16 -8.98 6.76
CA LEU A 102 -1.28 -9.58 5.75
C LEU A 102 -0.04 -8.73 5.50
N MET A 103 -0.22 -7.42 5.29
CA MET A 103 0.87 -6.49 5.04
C MET A 103 1.84 -6.43 6.22
N ALA A 104 1.34 -6.40 7.45
CA ALA A 104 2.17 -6.43 8.65
C ALA A 104 3.11 -7.66 8.66
N ARG A 105 2.57 -8.85 8.35
CA ARG A 105 3.38 -10.08 8.27
C ARG A 105 4.37 -10.08 7.12
N ILE A 106 3.97 -9.57 5.96
CA ILE A 106 4.84 -9.54 4.78
C ILE A 106 5.97 -8.51 4.97
N HIS A 107 5.73 -7.42 5.70
CA HIS A 107 6.77 -6.48 6.11
C HIS A 107 7.85 -7.12 7.00
N GLU A 108 7.52 -8.16 7.76
CA GLU A 108 8.53 -8.95 8.51
C GLU A 108 9.46 -9.74 7.57
N PHE A 109 9.11 -9.88 6.28
CA PHE A 109 9.88 -10.73 5.37
C PHE A 109 11.15 -10.11 4.82
N GLY A 110 11.19 -8.78 4.74
CA GLY A 110 12.28 -8.00 4.16
C GLY A 110 11.79 -7.00 3.13
N ASP A 111 12.70 -6.53 2.28
CA ASP A 111 12.38 -5.48 1.29
C ASP A 111 11.55 -6.01 0.11
N PHE A 112 10.51 -5.25 -0.23
CA PHE A 112 9.70 -5.41 -1.43
C PHE A 112 9.10 -4.07 -1.86
N GLU A 113 8.68 -4.00 -3.12
CA GLU A 113 7.95 -2.88 -3.69
C GLU A 113 6.44 -3.16 -3.70
N ILE A 114 5.67 -2.13 -3.36
CA ILE A 114 4.21 -2.13 -3.33
C ILE A 114 3.70 -1.37 -4.56
N ALA A 115 2.94 -2.07 -5.41
CA ALA A 115 2.37 -1.58 -6.65
C ALA A 115 0.85 -1.43 -6.54
N PRO A 116 0.35 -0.25 -6.15
CA PRO A 116 -1.09 -0.02 -6.17
C PRO A 116 -1.65 -0.14 -7.59
N LYS A 117 -2.70 -0.94 -7.76
CA LYS A 117 -3.47 -1.06 -9.00
C LYS A 117 -4.95 -0.81 -8.72
N LYS A 118 -5.74 -0.65 -9.79
CA LYS A 118 -7.18 -0.39 -9.68
C LYS A 118 -7.90 -1.61 -9.08
N GLY A 119 -8.13 -1.57 -7.77
CA GLY A 119 -8.87 -2.59 -7.02
C GLY A 119 -8.03 -3.65 -6.31
N TYR A 120 -6.69 -3.62 -6.40
CA TYR A 120 -5.80 -4.50 -5.64
C TYR A 120 -4.39 -3.92 -5.57
N VAL A 121 -3.60 -4.45 -4.65
CA VAL A 121 -2.19 -4.10 -4.49
C VAL A 121 -1.33 -5.28 -4.95
N SER A 122 -0.37 -5.02 -5.82
CA SER A 122 0.60 -6.00 -6.28
C SER A 122 1.90 -5.84 -5.49
N LEU A 123 2.41 -6.93 -4.94
CA LEU A 123 3.65 -6.98 -4.17
C LEU A 123 4.73 -7.61 -5.04
N ARG A 124 5.85 -6.91 -5.20
CA ARG A 124 6.91 -7.32 -6.12
C ARG A 124 8.30 -7.11 -5.53
N ARG A 125 9.24 -7.94 -5.98
CA ARG A 125 10.67 -7.74 -5.79
C ARG A 125 11.31 -7.58 -7.17
N LYS A 126 12.14 -8.52 -7.63
CA LYS A 126 12.53 -8.59 -9.06
C LYS A 126 11.34 -8.90 -9.97
N LYS A 127 10.38 -9.67 -9.45
CA LYS A 127 9.12 -10.00 -10.10
C LYS A 127 7.99 -9.98 -9.06
N GLN A 128 6.75 -9.92 -9.55
CA GLN A 128 5.56 -9.98 -8.71
C GLN A 128 5.47 -11.33 -8.00
N PHE A 129 5.34 -11.31 -6.66
CA PHE A 129 5.22 -12.53 -5.85
C PHE A 129 3.84 -12.71 -5.28
N ALA A 130 3.16 -11.61 -4.92
CA ALA A 130 1.83 -11.65 -4.36
C ALA A 130 0.95 -10.52 -4.88
N MET A 131 -0.36 -10.70 -4.80
CA MET A 131 -1.36 -9.65 -5.02
C MET A 131 -2.40 -9.75 -3.91
N ILE A 132 -2.79 -8.63 -3.34
CA ILE A 132 -3.76 -8.58 -2.25
C ILE A 132 -4.82 -7.55 -2.60
N GLY A 133 -6.07 -7.98 -2.68
CA GLY A 133 -7.18 -7.07 -2.91
C GLY A 133 -8.55 -7.69 -2.70
N PRO A 134 -9.59 -6.87 -2.50
CA PRO A 134 -10.97 -7.33 -2.37
C PRO A 134 -11.48 -7.82 -3.72
N ALA A 135 -11.63 -9.13 -3.88
CA ALA A 135 -12.25 -9.71 -5.07
C ALA A 135 -13.76 -9.47 -5.11
N THR A 136 -14.39 -9.43 -3.93
CA THR A 136 -15.80 -9.07 -3.76
C THR A 136 -15.97 -8.15 -2.55
N ASN A 137 -17.20 -7.84 -2.17
CA ASN A 137 -17.52 -7.12 -0.93
C ASN A 137 -17.40 -7.97 0.35
N THR A 138 -17.25 -9.30 0.23
CA THR A 138 -17.20 -10.20 1.40
C THR A 138 -15.89 -10.96 1.56
N ARG A 139 -14.95 -10.84 0.60
CA ARG A 139 -13.66 -11.54 0.70
C ARG A 139 -12.51 -10.79 0.03
N VAL A 140 -11.34 -10.93 0.61
CA VAL A 140 -10.03 -10.59 0.03
C VAL A 140 -9.51 -11.82 -0.73
N GLU A 141 -8.95 -11.60 -1.90
CA GLU A 141 -8.17 -12.62 -2.60
C GLU A 141 -6.68 -12.29 -2.50
N VAL A 142 -5.91 -13.31 -2.14
CA VAL A 142 -4.46 -13.29 -2.11
C VAL A 142 -3.97 -14.14 -3.27
N GLY A 143 -3.53 -13.49 -4.34
CA GLY A 143 -2.89 -14.16 -5.47
C GLY A 143 -1.41 -14.42 -5.16
N LEU A 144 -0.92 -15.62 -5.41
CA LEU A 144 0.45 -16.05 -5.10
C LEU A 144 1.15 -16.61 -6.34
N ASN A 145 2.44 -16.32 -6.47
CA ASN A 145 3.34 -16.91 -7.45
C ASN A 145 4.26 -17.93 -6.78
N LEU A 146 3.80 -19.18 -6.75
CA LEU A 146 4.49 -20.34 -6.23
C LEU A 146 4.92 -21.22 -7.39
N LYS A 147 6.12 -21.77 -7.30
CA LYS A 147 6.60 -22.83 -8.20
C LYS A 147 6.47 -24.16 -7.50
N ASP A 148 6.01 -25.16 -8.23
CA ASP A 148 5.99 -26.57 -7.79
C ASP A 148 5.20 -26.84 -6.50
N VAL A 149 4.23 -25.98 -6.18
CA VAL A 149 3.28 -26.19 -5.07
C VAL A 149 1.97 -26.74 -5.64
N PRO A 150 1.46 -27.87 -5.15
CA PRO A 150 0.14 -28.37 -5.55
C PRO A 150 -0.97 -27.51 -4.93
N GLY A 151 -2.06 -27.32 -5.67
CA GLY A 151 -3.25 -26.68 -5.12
C GLY A 151 -3.87 -27.51 -3.99
N THR A 152 -4.40 -26.83 -2.98
CA THR A 152 -5.17 -27.43 -1.88
C THR A 152 -6.60 -26.91 -1.91
N ALA A 153 -7.47 -27.39 -1.01
CA ALA A 153 -8.83 -26.86 -0.86
C ALA A 153 -8.86 -25.35 -0.54
N ARG A 154 -7.79 -24.82 0.06
CA ARG A 154 -7.62 -23.40 0.41
C ARG A 154 -6.74 -22.64 -0.58
N LEU A 155 -5.73 -23.30 -1.14
CA LEU A 155 -4.82 -22.78 -2.15
C LEU A 155 -5.28 -23.23 -3.54
N GLU A 156 -6.15 -22.45 -4.17
CA GLU A 156 -6.68 -22.78 -5.50
C GLU A 156 -5.60 -22.56 -6.56
N GLN A 157 -5.10 -23.66 -7.15
CA GLN A 157 -4.20 -23.60 -8.28
C GLN A 157 -4.93 -23.02 -9.50
N GLN A 158 -4.35 -21.99 -10.09
CA GLN A 158 -4.87 -21.33 -11.28
C GLN A 158 -4.29 -21.98 -12.54
N PRO A 159 -5.01 -21.91 -13.68
CA PRO A 159 -4.51 -22.44 -14.93
C PRO A 159 -3.17 -21.79 -15.35
N PRO A 160 -2.29 -22.56 -16.01
CA PRO A 160 -1.02 -22.04 -16.53
C PRO A 160 -1.27 -20.88 -17.51
N LYS A 161 -0.41 -19.85 -17.48
CA LYS A 161 -0.53 -18.52 -18.13
C LYS A 161 -1.34 -17.46 -17.37
N GLY A 162 -1.86 -17.78 -16.19
CA GLY A 162 -2.48 -16.77 -15.30
C GLY A 162 -1.48 -15.76 -14.72
N MET A 163 -1.99 -14.61 -14.28
CA MET A 163 -1.21 -13.55 -13.62
C MET A 163 -0.69 -13.97 -12.22
N CYS A 164 -1.37 -14.93 -11.60
CA CYS A 164 -0.95 -15.64 -10.41
C CYS A 164 -1.07 -17.15 -10.62
N SER A 165 -0.12 -17.91 -10.08
CA SER A 165 -0.17 -19.38 -10.10
C SER A 165 -1.22 -19.97 -9.16
N HIS A 166 -1.48 -19.30 -8.03
CA HIS A 166 -2.38 -19.77 -6.99
C HIS A 166 -3.19 -18.60 -6.44
N LYS A 167 -4.35 -18.90 -5.86
CA LYS A 167 -5.18 -17.93 -5.15
C LYS A 167 -5.65 -18.51 -3.82
N VAL A 168 -5.67 -17.66 -2.80
CA VAL A 168 -6.29 -17.97 -1.51
C VAL A 168 -7.41 -16.96 -1.28
N LYS A 169 -8.58 -17.47 -0.90
CA LYS A 169 -9.73 -16.66 -0.51
C LYS A 169 -9.65 -16.46 1.00
N VAL A 170 -9.70 -15.21 1.44
CA VAL A 170 -9.62 -14.83 2.85
C VAL A 170 -10.85 -13.99 3.16
N THR A 171 -11.69 -14.51 4.03
CA THR A 171 -12.95 -13.88 4.46
C THR A 171 -12.85 -13.30 5.85
N ASP A 172 -11.95 -13.84 6.69
CA ASP A 172 -11.76 -13.42 8.08
C ASP A 172 -10.27 -13.12 8.37
N PRO A 173 -9.95 -12.07 9.15
CA PRO A 173 -8.58 -11.83 9.61
C PRO A 173 -7.96 -13.02 10.36
N ALA A 174 -8.74 -13.88 11.01
CA ALA A 174 -8.29 -15.09 11.68
C ALA A 174 -7.71 -16.13 10.71
N GLU A 175 -8.16 -16.13 9.45
CA GLU A 175 -7.59 -16.94 8.37
C GLU A 175 -6.22 -16.41 7.88
N VAL A 176 -5.67 -15.36 8.49
CA VAL A 176 -4.27 -14.98 8.30
C VAL A 176 -3.43 -15.73 9.34
N ASP A 177 -3.20 -17.01 9.06
CA ASP A 177 -2.50 -17.99 9.87
C ASP A 177 -1.13 -18.37 9.30
N SER A 178 -0.38 -19.19 10.04
CA SER A 178 0.98 -19.60 9.68
C SER A 178 1.06 -20.31 8.32
N GLU A 179 -0.01 -21.01 7.91
CA GLU A 179 -0.08 -21.68 6.61
C GLU A 179 -0.08 -20.66 5.45
N LEU A 180 -0.98 -19.67 5.51
CA LEU A 180 -1.04 -18.60 4.50
C LEU A 180 0.25 -17.78 4.46
N ILE A 181 0.81 -17.46 5.63
CA ILE A 181 2.09 -16.75 5.73
C ILE A 181 3.24 -17.60 5.17
N GLY A 182 3.21 -18.92 5.36
CA GLY A 182 4.16 -19.86 4.78
C GLY A 182 4.18 -19.79 3.25
N TRP A 183 3.00 -19.82 2.60
CA TRP A 183 2.92 -19.67 1.14
C TRP A 183 3.37 -18.30 0.66
N LEU A 184 2.99 -17.22 1.36
CA LEU A 184 3.47 -15.88 1.05
C LEU A 184 5.00 -15.78 1.10
N ARG A 185 5.61 -16.42 2.10
CA ARG A 185 7.07 -16.51 2.23
C ARG A 185 7.70 -17.28 1.08
N MET A 186 7.16 -18.44 0.72
CA MET A 186 7.64 -19.19 -0.44
C MET A 186 7.58 -18.38 -1.74
N ALA A 187 6.49 -17.63 -1.94
CA ALA A 187 6.37 -16.75 -3.10
C ALA A 187 7.40 -15.61 -3.06
N TYR A 188 7.59 -14.99 -1.89
CA TYR A 188 8.57 -13.91 -1.65
C TYR A 188 10.00 -14.37 -1.93
N ASP A 189 10.37 -15.54 -1.42
CA ASP A 189 11.71 -16.14 -1.60
C ASP A 189 11.93 -16.55 -3.06
N GLY A 190 10.90 -17.09 -3.73
CA GLY A 190 10.93 -17.43 -5.15
C GLY A 190 10.97 -16.23 -6.11
N ALA A 191 10.74 -15.01 -5.60
CA ALA A 191 10.73 -13.75 -6.33
C ALA A 191 12.02 -12.90 -6.19
N ALA A 192 13.02 -13.46 -5.51
CA ALA A 192 14.37 -12.91 -5.42
C ALA A 192 15.07 -12.78 -6.78
#